data_AF-A0A351FQ32-F1
#
_entry.id   AF-A0A351FQ32-F1
#
_cell.length_a   1.000
_cell.length_b   1.000
_cell.length_c   1.000
_cell.angle_alpha   90.00
_cell.angle_beta   90.00
_cell.angle_gamma   90.00
#
_symmetry.space_group_name_H-M   'P 1'
#
loop_
_entity.id
_entity.type
_entity.pdbx_description
1 polymer ?
#
loop_
_entity_poly.entity_id
_entity_poly.type
_entity_poly.pdbx_seq_one_letter_code
_entity_poly.pdbx_strand_id
1 'polypeptide(L)'
;MQSHQTSWEDEENNRIVELRVDYEIDGDSLAIKEIAPQQVTFVDSDHQVVRRIKVYGDRARRHLEQAFRQDVRLEKLEVELLQHATVNA
;
A
#
# COMPACT_ATOMS: atom_id res chain seq x y z
N MET A 1 13.88 1.37 -11.37
CA MET A 1 13.13 1.02 -10.15
C MET A 1 12.86 2.26 -9.32
N GLN A 2 11.60 2.51 -9.02
CA GLN A 2 11.11 3.63 -8.21
C GLN A 2 10.39 3.08 -6.98
N SER A 3 10.26 3.91 -5.94
CA SER A 3 9.57 3.56 -4.71
C SER A 3 8.57 4.65 -4.36
N HIS A 4 7.35 4.24 -3.98
CA HIS A 4 6.26 5.13 -3.59
C HIS A 4 5.72 4.74 -2.22
N GLN A 5 5.45 5.72 -1.37
CA GLN A 5 4.81 5.49 -0.07
C GLN A 5 3.35 5.90 -0.15
N THR A 6 2.48 5.00 0.28
CA THR A 6 1.03 5.22 0.28
C THR A 6 0.38 4.57 1.49
N SER A 7 -0.89 4.90 1.72
CA SER A 7 -1.72 4.27 2.75
C SER A 7 -2.94 3.59 2.13
N TRP A 8 -3.30 2.45 2.71
CA TRP A 8 -4.51 1.71 2.42
C TRP A 8 -5.41 1.70 3.65
N GLU A 9 -6.64 2.19 3.50
CA GLU A 9 -7.68 2.09 4.51
C GLU A 9 -8.44 0.77 4.30
N ASP A 10 -8.26 -0.14 5.24
CA ASP A 10 -8.93 -1.44 5.30
C ASP A 10 -10.06 -1.31 6.32
N GLU A 11 -11.18 -0.75 5.85
CA GLU A 11 -12.37 -0.47 6.65
C GLU A 11 -12.94 -1.74 7.30
N GLU A 12 -12.91 -2.86 6.59
CA GLU A 12 -13.40 -4.16 7.09
C GLU A 12 -12.70 -4.59 8.38
N ASN A 13 -11.43 -4.19 8.54
CA ASN A 13 -10.60 -4.53 9.68
C ASN A 13 -10.31 -3.35 10.61
N ASN A 14 -10.96 -2.20 10.41
CA ASN A 14 -10.75 -0.95 11.16
C ASN A 14 -9.25 -0.58 11.29
N ARG A 15 -8.54 -0.61 10.16
CA ARG A 15 -7.10 -0.33 10.15
C ARG A 15 -6.65 0.45 8.93
N ILE A 16 -5.58 1.21 9.10
CA ILE A 16 -4.84 1.89 8.04
C ILE A 16 -3.47 1.24 7.94
N VAL A 17 -3.10 0.82 6.75
CA VAL A 17 -1.82 0.15 6.47
C VAL A 17 -0.93 1.07 5.66
N GLU A 18 0.24 1.41 6.19
CA GLU A 18 1.29 2.11 5.45
C GLU A 18 2.04 1.10 4.57
N LEU A 19 2.14 1.39 3.28
CA LEU A 19 2.76 0.54 2.27
C LEU A 19 3.92 1.30 1.61
N ARG A 20 5.04 0.59 1.41
CA ARG A 20 6.04 0.96 0.40
C ARG A 20 5.77 0.12 -0.85
N VAL A 21 5.69 0.75 -2.00
CA VAL A 21 5.44 0.08 -3.27
C VAL A 21 6.62 0.34 -4.19
N ASP A 22 7.31 -0.73 -4.56
CA ASP A 22 8.44 -0.66 -5.48
C ASP A 22 7.96 -1.09 -6.86
N TYR A 23 8.19 -0.24 -7.85
CA TYR A 23 7.63 -0.38 -9.19
C TYR A 23 8.62 0.05 -10.27
N GLU A 24 8.33 -0.38 -11.49
CA GLU A 24 9.04 0.01 -12.70
C GLU A 24 8.04 0.41 -13.76
N ILE A 25 8.41 1.40 -14.58
CA ILE A 25 7.65 1.83 -15.73
C ILE A 25 8.53 1.68 -16.96
N ASP A 26 8.00 1.02 -17.97
CA ASP A 26 8.64 0.83 -19.27
C ASP A 26 7.65 1.26 -20.36
N GLY A 27 7.87 2.48 -20.89
CA GLY A 27 6.89 3.16 -21.73
C GLY A 27 5.57 3.39 -20.96
N ASP A 28 4.48 2.83 -21.48
CA ASP A 28 3.14 2.90 -20.86
C ASP A 28 2.85 1.72 -19.92
N SER A 29 3.80 0.80 -19.75
CA SER A 29 3.61 -0.40 -18.94
C SER A 29 4.10 -0.17 -17.50
N LEU A 30 3.22 -0.35 -16.52
CA LEU A 30 3.55 -0.37 -15.11
C LEU A 30 3.75 -1.81 -14.63
N ALA A 31 4.86 -2.06 -13.95
CA ALA A 31 5.15 -3.32 -13.27
C ALA A 31 5.41 -3.09 -11.78
N ILE A 32 4.44 -3.45 -10.93
CA ILE A 32 4.63 -3.48 -9.47
C ILE A 32 5.49 -4.71 -9.12
N LYS A 33 6.66 -4.47 -8.52
CA LYS A 33 7.62 -5.51 -8.12
C LYS A 33 7.39 -5.97 -6.69
N GLU A 34 7.19 -5.04 -5.77
CA GLU A 34 7.00 -5.33 -4.36
C GLU A 34 5.95 -4.41 -3.76
N ILE A 35 5.08 -4.97 -2.92
CA ILE A 35 4.24 -4.21 -1.99
C ILE A 35 4.67 -4.63 -0.59
N ALA A 36 5.29 -3.72 0.14
CA ALA A 36 5.89 -3.97 1.43
C ALA A 36 5.14 -3.21 2.54
N PRO A 37 4.23 -3.86 3.29
CA PRO A 37 3.60 -3.28 4.46
C PRO A 37 4.62 -2.91 5.54
N GLN A 38 4.53 -1.69 6.04
CA GLN A 38 5.49 -1.12 7.00
C GLN A 38 4.89 -0.95 8.40
N GLN A 39 3.64 -0.50 8.47
CA GLN A 39 2.95 -0.20 9.72
C GLN A 39 1.45 -0.44 9.57
N VAL A 40 0.82 -0.95 10.63
CA VAL A 40 -0.63 -1.00 10.77
C VAL A 40 -1.03 -0.05 11.90
N THR A 41 -1.97 0.84 11.60
CA THR A 41 -2.63 1.72 12.55
C THR A 41 -4.06 1.26 12.72
N PHE A 42 -4.42 0.79 13.91
CA PHE A 42 -5.79 0.43 14.25
C PHE A 42 -6.55 1.68 14.69
N VAL A 43 -7.77 1.81 14.19
CA VAL A 43 -8.67 2.91 14.50
C VAL A 43 -9.96 2.40 15.15
N ASP A 44 -10.64 3.24 15.93
CA ASP A 44 -11.99 2.97 16.42
C ASP A 44 -13.07 3.42 15.43
N SER A 45 -14.34 3.31 15.82
CA SER A 45 -15.48 3.73 15.00
C SER A 45 -15.49 5.21 14.64
N ASP A 46 -14.87 6.05 15.48
CA ASP A 46 -14.74 7.50 15.25
C ASP A 46 -13.45 7.84 14.47
N HIS A 47 -12.82 6.83 13.87
CA HIS A 47 -11.55 6.91 13.15
C HIS A 47 -10.39 7.45 14.01
N GLN A 48 -10.48 7.34 15.33
CA GLN A 48 -9.40 7.72 16.23
C GLN A 48 -8.39 6.60 16.38
N VAL A 49 -7.11 6.97 16.42
CA VAL A 49 -6.03 5.98 16.52
C VAL A 49 -6.00 5.33 17.89
N VAL A 50 -6.22 4.01 17.92
CA VAL A 50 -6.17 3.20 19.14
C VAL A 50 -4.78 2.60 19.34
N ARG A 51 -4.13 2.18 18.25
CA ARG A 51 -2.83 1.49 18.32
C ARG A 51 -2.05 1.59 17.01
N ARG A 52 -0.72 1.63 17.10
CA ARG A 52 0.20 1.47 15.96
C ARG A 52 1.14 0.28 16.17
N ILE A 53 1.36 -0.51 15.12
CA ILE A 53 2.25 -1.67 15.12
C ILE A 53 3.10 -1.68 13.86
N LYS A 54 4.41 -1.79 13.99
CA LYS A 54 5.33 -2.00 12.86
C LYS A 54 5.27 -3.44 12.36
N VAL A 55 5.33 -3.62 11.04
CA VAL A 55 5.24 -4.94 10.39
C VAL A 55 6.63 -5.50 10.15
N TYR A 56 7.11 -6.33 11.08
CA TYR A 56 8.43 -6.98 10.97
C TYR A 56 8.37 -8.44 10.49
N GLY A 57 7.29 -9.16 10.80
CA GLY A 57 7.19 -10.59 10.50
C GLY A 57 6.72 -10.89 9.09
N ASP A 58 7.38 -11.83 8.42
CA ASP A 58 7.08 -12.20 7.02
C ASP A 58 5.66 -12.72 6.83
N ARG A 59 5.11 -13.43 7.83
CA ARG A 59 3.72 -13.89 7.78
C ARG A 59 2.74 -12.71 7.72
N ALA A 60 2.96 -11.69 8.54
CA ALA A 60 2.11 -10.50 8.57
C ALA A 60 2.25 -9.70 7.26
N ARG A 61 3.48 -9.55 6.76
CA ARG A 61 3.75 -8.90 5.45
C ARG A 61 2.99 -9.59 4.32
N ARG A 62 3.17 -10.90 4.17
CA ARG A 62 2.49 -11.67 3.10
C ARG A 62 0.98 -11.61 3.20
N HIS A 63 0.43 -11.69 4.42
CA HIS A 63 -1.01 -11.61 4.62
C HIS A 63 -1.57 -10.24 4.21
N LEU A 64 -0.94 -9.15 4.64
CA LEU A 64 -1.36 -7.78 4.30
C LEU A 64 -1.14 -7.47 2.82
N GLU A 65 -0.04 -7.92 2.23
CA GLU A 65 0.20 -7.81 0.78
C GLU A 65 -0.90 -8.53 -0.01
N GLN A 66 -1.20 -9.79 0.34
CA GLN A 66 -2.22 -10.57 -0.36
C GLN A 66 -3.60 -9.91 -0.25
N ALA A 67 -3.95 -9.41 0.94
CA ALA A 67 -5.21 -8.71 1.15
C ALA A 67 -5.28 -7.43 0.29
N PHE A 68 -4.23 -6.61 0.30
CA PHE A 68 -4.17 -5.40 -0.51
C PHE A 68 -4.24 -5.69 -2.02
N ARG A 69 -3.62 -6.78 -2.50
CA ARG A 69 -3.69 -7.18 -3.91
C ARG A 69 -5.09 -7.59 -4.37
N GLN A 70 -5.98 -7.92 -3.44
CA GLN A 70 -7.37 -8.28 -3.72
C GLN A 70 -8.32 -7.08 -3.53
N ASP A 71 -7.81 -5.96 -3.03
CA ASP A 71 -8.58 -4.74 -2.76
C ASP A 71 -8.66 -3.85 -4.01
N VAL A 72 -9.81 -3.20 -4.21
CA VAL A 72 -10.04 -2.23 -5.29
C VAL A 72 -9.08 -1.03 -5.26
N ARG A 73 -8.47 -0.75 -4.10
CA ARG A 73 -7.43 0.27 -3.92
C ARG A 73 -6.19 0.01 -4.77
N LEU A 74 -5.92 -1.24 -5.18
CA LEU A 74 -4.81 -1.57 -6.07
C LEU A 74 -4.94 -0.86 -7.43
N GLU A 75 -6.12 -0.90 -8.06
CA GLU A 75 -6.34 -0.24 -9.36
C GLU A 75 -6.12 1.28 -9.25
N LYS A 76 -6.60 1.88 -8.15
CA LYS A 76 -6.37 3.31 -7.86
C LYS A 76 -4.88 3.62 -7.67
N LEU A 77 -4.13 2.70 -7.07
CA LEU A 77 -2.70 2.84 -6.86
C LEU A 77 -1.95 2.79 -8.19
N GLU A 78 -2.32 1.88 -9.11
CA GLU A 78 -1.68 1.81 -10.42
C GLU A 78 -1.81 3.11 -11.22
N VAL A 79 -3.00 3.73 -11.19
CA VAL A 79 -3.23 5.06 -11.78
C VAL A 79 -2.37 6.13 -11.12
N GLU A 80 -2.29 6.13 -9.79
CA GLU A 80 -1.47 7.06 -9.00
C GLU A 80 0.03 6.94 -9.36
N LEU A 81 0.55 5.72 -9.50
CA LEU A 81 1.94 5.46 -9.86
C LEU A 81 2.27 5.92 -11.27
N LEU A 82 1.38 5.68 -12.24
CA LEU A 82 1.54 6.16 -13.62
C LEU A 82 1.58 7.68 -13.67
N GLN A 83 0.67 8.37 -12.95
CA GLN A 83 0.67 9.84 -12.86
C GLN A 83 1.94 10.38 -12.20
N HIS A 84 2.39 9.77 -11.10
CA HIS A 84 3.61 10.17 -10.41
C HIS A 84 4.85 10.09 -11.32
N ALA A 85 4.90 9.08 -12.19
CA ALA A 85 6.00 8.92 -13.12
C ALA A 85 5.98 9.93 -14.27
N THR A 86 4.81 10.30 -14.78
CA THR A 86 4.69 11.35 -15.82
C THR A 86 5.15 12.72 -15.32
N VAL A 87 4.94 13.02 -14.04
CA VAL A 87 5.33 14.32 -13.44
C VAL A 87 6.83 14.40 -13.14
N ASN A 88 7.50 13.27 -12.94
CA ASN A 88 8.91 13.18 -12.58
C ASN A 88 9.83 12.65 -13.71
N ALA A 89 9.30 12.51 -14.93
CA ALA A 89 10.05 12.18 -16.15
C ALA A 89 10.55 13.45 -16.85
#